data_AF-A0A7X8VAG4-F1
#
_entry.id   AF-A0A7X8VAG4-F1
#
_cell.length_a   1.000
_cell.length_b   1.000
_cell.length_c   1.000
_cell.angle_alpha   90.00
_cell.angle_beta   90.00
_cell.angle_gamma   90.00
#
_symmetry.space_group_name_H-M   'P 1'
#
loop_
_entity.id
_entity.type
_entity.pdbx_description
1 polymer ?
#
loop_
_entity_poly.entity_id
_entity_poly.type
_entity_poly.pdbx_seq_one_letter_code
_entity_poly.pdbx_strand_id
1 'polypeptide(L)' 'MKTEIWAGHKIRFVWHENEWWAVARDVCDALGIKLVTRALSGLPQKGVHIMKTPTKGGIQEVNIINEQNIYRLIF' A
#
# COMPACT_ATOMS: atom_id res chain seq x y z
N MET A 1 0.60 11.57 -6.33
CA MET A 1 0.69 10.09 -6.37
C MET A 1 1.68 9.72 -7.45
N LYS A 2 2.68 8.91 -7.14
CA LYS A 2 3.67 8.37 -8.09
C LYS A 2 3.28 6.92 -8.42
N THR A 3 3.63 6.43 -9.59
CA THR A 3 3.42 5.02 -9.96
C THR A 3 4.72 4.46 -10.52
N GLU A 4 5.08 3.26 -10.09
CA GLU A 4 6.29 2.56 -10.53
C GLU A 4 5.96 1.12 -10.92
N ILE A 5 6.85 0.50 -11.71
CA ILE A 5 6.73 -0.90 -12.11
C ILE A 5 7.76 -1.71 -11.33
N TRP A 6 7.27 -2.65 -10.53
CA TRP A 6 8.07 -3.52 -9.65
C TRP A 6 7.74 -4.97 -9.99
N ALA A 7 8.73 -5.75 -10.41
CA ALA A 7 8.54 -7.14 -10.84
C ALA A 7 7.39 -7.35 -11.86
N GLY A 8 7.14 -6.37 -12.74
CA GLY A 8 6.04 -6.41 -13.71
C GLY A 8 4.67 -5.92 -13.18
N HIS A 9 4.57 -5.62 -11.89
CA HIS A 9 3.36 -5.09 -11.26
C HIS A 9 3.43 -3.57 -11.12
N LYS A 10 2.31 -2.89 -11.36
CA LYS A 10 2.20 -1.43 -11.16
C LYS A 10 1.87 -1.14 -9.71
N ILE A 11 2.79 -0.50 -9.00
CA ILE A 11 2.63 -0.11 -7.60
C ILE A 11 2.53 1.42 -7.53
N ARG A 12 1.48 1.91 -6.86
CA ARG A 12 1.30 3.33 -6.62
C ARG A 12 1.88 3.71 -5.25
N PHE A 13 2.51 4.88 -5.22
CA PHE A 13 3.12 5.47 -4.03
C PHE A 13 2.52 6.85 -3.74
N VAL A 14 2.36 7.13 -2.45
CA VAL A 14 1.82 8.38 -1.91
C VAL A 14 2.86 8.97 -0.97
N TRP A 15 3.07 10.28 -1.08
CA TRP A 15 3.97 10.99 -0.18
C TRP A 15 3.29 11.16 1.18
N HIS A 16 3.87 10.59 2.24
CA HIS A 16 3.34 10.61 3.60
C HIS A 16 4.49 10.58 4.60
N GLU A 17 4.41 11.38 5.67
CA GLU A 17 5.46 11.47 6.72
C GLU A 17 6.90 11.68 6.19
N ASN A 18 7.05 12.53 5.16
CA ASN A 18 8.33 12.80 4.48
C ASN A 18 8.96 11.58 3.77
N GLU A 19 8.17 10.54 3.52
CA GLU A 19 8.60 9.33 2.81
C GLU A 19 7.58 8.90 1.75
N TRP A 20 7.98 7.99 0.86
CA TRP A 20 7.06 7.37 -0.10
C TRP A 20 6.47 6.09 0.49
N TRP A 21 5.16 6.09 0.70
CA TRP A 21 4.42 4.93 1.17
C TRP A 21 3.70 4.26 0.00
N ALA A 22 3.70 2.93 -0.05
CA ALA A 22 3.06 2.16 -1.10
C ALA A 22 1.58 1.94 -0.81
N VAL A 23 0.73 1.91 -1.83
CA VAL A 23 -0.65 1.46 -1.69
C VAL A 23 -0.64 -0.04 -1.37
N ALA A 24 -1.15 -0.40 -0.19
CA ALA A 24 -1.12 -1.77 0.33
C ALA A 24 -1.80 -2.77 -0.61
N ARG A 25 -2.86 -2.33 -1.30
CA ARG A 25 -3.56 -3.19 -2.25
C ARG A 25 -2.69 -3.57 -3.44
N ASP A 26 -1.95 -2.62 -4.01
CA ASP A 26 -1.08 -2.88 -5.15
C ASP A 26 0.08 -3.82 -4.75
N VAL A 27 0.62 -3.64 -3.53
CA VAL A 27 1.65 -4.53 -2.98
C VAL A 27 1.09 -5.93 -2.75
N CYS A 28 -0.09 -6.07 -2.14
CA CYS A 28 -0.73 -7.37 -1.93
C CYS A 28 -1.06 -8.07 -3.26
N ASP A 29 -1.53 -7.33 -4.26
CA ASP A 29 -1.81 -7.86 -5.59
C ASP A 29 -0.52 -8.37 -6.26
N ALA A 30 0.61 -7.66 -6.10
CA ALA A 30 1.93 -8.10 -6.57
C ALA A 30 2.44 -9.36 -5.85
N LEU A 31 2.12 -9.52 -4.57
CA LEU A 31 2.48 -10.69 -3.75
C LEU A 31 1.48 -11.86 -3.88
N GLY A 32 0.38 -11.69 -4.63
CA GLY A 32 -0.67 -12.71 -4.74
C GLY A 32 -1.54 -12.87 -3.49
N ILE A 33 -1.50 -11.90 -2.57
CA ILE A 33 -2.26 -11.90 -1.32
C ILE A 33 -3.69 -11.40 -1.57
N LYS A 34 -4.67 -12.31 -1.52
CA LYS A 34 -6.08 -11.97 -1.79
C LYS A 34 -6.76 -11.17 -0.67
N LEU A 35 -6.44 -11.44 0.60
CA LEU A 35 -7.06 -10.77 1.75
C LEU A 35 -6.16 -9.67 2.31
N VAL A 36 -6.24 -8.48 1.69
CA VAL A 36 -5.49 -7.28 2.10
C VAL A 36 -5.77 -6.91 3.57
N THR A 37 -7.04 -6.92 4.01
CA THR A 37 -7.42 -6.55 5.38
C THR A 37 -6.78 -7.47 6.42
N ARG A 38 -6.70 -8.77 6.13
CA ARG A 38 -6.06 -9.73 7.02
C ARG A 38 -4.54 -9.53 7.04
N ALA A 39 -3.93 -9.28 5.89
CA ALA A 39 -2.51 -8.99 5.79
C ALA A 39 -2.13 -7.75 6.62
N LEU A 40 -2.91 -6.67 6.48
CA LEU A 40 -2.71 -5.43 7.25
C LEU A 40 -2.94 -5.60 8.76
N SER A 41 -3.86 -6.48 9.17
CA SER A 41 -4.16 -6.70 10.60
C SER A 41 -2.98 -7.27 11.40
N GLY A 42 -2.04 -7.96 10.73
CA GLY A 42 -0.83 -8.50 11.36
C GLY A 42 0.34 -7.51 11.39
N LEU A 43 0.19 -6.34 10.77
CA LEU A 43 1.26 -5.35 10.67
C LEU A 43 1.21 -4.34 11.84
N PRO A 44 2.36 -3.79 12.24
CA PRO A 44 2.41 -2.67 13.16
C PRO A 44 1.60 -1.48 12.64
N GLN A 45 0.63 -1.00 13.43
CA GLN A 45 -0.26 0.11 13.07
C GLN A 45 0.50 1.41 12.72
N LYS A 46 1.69 1.63 13.30
CA LYS A 46 2.53 2.80 12.99
C LYS A 46 2.93 2.89 11.51
N GLY A 47 2.95 1.77 10.79
CA GLY A 47 3.29 1.74 9.37
C GLY A 47 2.09 1.47 8.46
N VAL A 48 0.86 1.65 8.96
CA VAL A 48 -0.38 1.50 8.18
C VAL A 48 -1.19 2.77 8.34
N HIS A 49 -1.54 3.42 7.23
CA HIS A 49 -2.34 4.63 7.25
C HIS A 49 -3.47 4.57 6.21
N ILE A 50 -4.63 5.15 6.53
CA ILE A 50 -5.76 5.25 5.62
C ILE A 50 -5.71 6.63 4.96
N MET A 51 -5.47 6.65 3.64
CA MET A 51 -5.44 7.88 2.86
C MET A 51 -6.68 7.98 1.98
N LYS A 52 -7.36 9.13 2.04
CA LYS A 52 -8.43 9.48 1.09
C LYS A 52 -7.80 9.95 -0.21
N THR A 53 -7.89 9.13 -1.25
CA THR A 53 -7.35 9.44 -2.58
C THR A 53 -8.49 9.68 -3.57
N PRO A 54 -8.49 10.78 -4.33
CA PRO A 54 -9.43 10.98 -5.43
C PRO A 54 -9.10 10.00 -6.56
N THR A 55 -10.06 9.14 -6.89
CA THR A 55 -9.99 8.19 -8.00
C THR A 55 -11.09 8.48 -9.02
N LYS A 56 -11.07 7.82 -10.19
CA LYS A 56 -12.09 8.01 -11.25
C LYS A 56 -13.53 7.75 -10.78
N GLY A 57 -13.72 6.99 -9.69
CA GLY A 57 -15.02 6.71 -9.08
C GLY A 57 -15.35 7.56 -7.85
N GLY A 58 -14.60 8.64 -7.58
CA GLY A 58 -14.76 9.49 -6.40
C GLY A 58 -13.64 9.33 -5.38
N ILE A 59 -13.85 9.87 -4.17
CA ILE A 59 -12.89 9.77 -3.07
C ILE A 59 -12.95 8.34 -2.52
N GLN A 60 -11.85 7.60 -2.65
CA GLN A 60 -11.70 6.26 -2.11
C GLN A 60 -10.70 6.26 -0.97
N GLU A 61 -11.04 5.56 0.11
CA GLU A 61 -10.11 5.29 1.21
C GLU A 61 -9.22 4.11 0.83
N VAL A 62 -7.91 4.37 0.75
CA VAL A 62 -6.91 3.36 0.43
C VAL A 62 -5.92 3.23 1.59
N ASN A 63 -5.58 2.00 1.92
CA ASN A 63 -4.51 1.73 2.88
C ASN A 63 -3.16 1.95 2.20
N ILE A 64 -2.32 2.76 2.82
CA ILE A 64 -0.91 2.93 2.46
C ILE A 64 -0.04 2.32 3.56
N ILE A 65 1.10 1.77 3.17
CA ILE A 65 2.08 1.13 4.06
C ILE A 65 3.48 1.67 3.80
N ASN A 66 4.25 1.80 4.87
CA ASN A 66 5.65 2.20 4.80
C ASN A 66 6.54 1.05 4.31
N GLU A 67 7.80 1.36 4.02
CA GLU A 67 8.77 0.39 3.52
C GLU A 67 8.96 -0.81 4.46
N GLN A 68 9.03 -0.58 5.77
CA GLN A 68 9.20 -1.65 6.75
C GLN A 68 8.06 -2.67 6.72
N ASN A 69 6.83 -2.21 6.47
CA ASN A 69 5.67 -3.07 6.37
C ASN A 69 5.59 -3.79 5.03
N ILE A 70 6.17 -3.24 3.95
CA ILE A 70 6.35 -3.98 2.70
C ILE A 70 7.26 -5.19 2.94
N TYR A 71 8.40 -5.02 3.62
CA TYR A 71 9.28 -6.15 3.94
C TYR A 71 8.59 -7.22 4.81
N ARG A 72 7.79 -6.81 5.78
CA ARG A 72 6.99 -7.74 6.63
C ARG A 72 5.89 -8.49 5.88
N LEU A 73 5.46 -8.00 4.72
CA LEU A 73 4.52 -8.73 3.87
C LEU A 73 5.21 -9.76 2.98
N ILE A 74 6.51 -9.56 2.71
CA ILE A 74 7.31 -10.45 1.87
C ILE A 74 7.89 -11.60 2.69
N PHE A 75 8.31 -11.35 3.93
CA PHE A 75 8.96 -12.31 4.84
C PHE A 75 8.12 -12.56 6.08
#